data_AF-A0A1M6T884-F1
#
_entry.id   AF-A0A1M6T884-F1
#
_cell.length_a   1.000
_cell.length_b   1.000
_cell.length_c   1.000
_cell.angle_alpha   90.00
_cell.angle_beta   90.00
_cell.angle_gamma   90.00
#
_symmetry.space_group_name_H-M   'P 1'
#
loop_
_entity.id
_entity.type
_entity.pdbx_description
1 polymer ?
#
loop_
_entity_poly.entity_id
_entity_poly.type
_entity_poly.pdbx_seq_one_letter_code
_entity_poly.pdbx_strand_id
1 'polypeptide(L)'
;MSIKKFFFRWCRIHLFALVFLIGFICGVIVVFLLCDIDFLIGVDVQSEKIDKIRTSEIAEGNYEIENWTAYEKKGDRLFFCDGSLYEFSPKYVFFRLTNGLLFGNSFKESTLYEESEKDSQEYPYMRIGNLLWMAKNLSTQPKEKDLVFFDAVAGLKIMPRSACLYNKESNCGKYGRFYDYSLALSICPDGWRLPKNEEWATLKGKVGKLKFVNEFAGFCRKNDSGIYEYVHEGTAATWWSDGPVNTDEDSGIFLDDSEFYYIYAENKDDFSLRSVRCVKEVSDFPMR
;
A
#
# COMPACT_ATOMS: atom_id res chain seq x y z
N MET A 1 1.17 -42.25 67.28
CA MET A 1 1.19 -41.95 65.83
C MET A 1 1.87 -40.59 65.66
N SER A 2 2.96 -40.56 64.90
CA SER A 2 4.15 -39.73 65.11
C SER A 2 4.02 -38.21 64.90
N ILE A 3 4.38 -37.43 65.93
CA ILE A 3 4.62 -35.96 65.89
C ILE A 3 5.53 -35.56 64.71
N LYS A 4 6.45 -36.45 64.27
CA LYS A 4 7.32 -36.19 63.11
C LYS A 4 6.54 -36.03 61.80
N LYS A 5 5.41 -36.74 61.61
CA LYS A 5 4.57 -36.59 60.41
C LYS A 5 3.82 -35.26 60.39
N PHE A 6 3.41 -34.76 61.56
CA PHE A 6 2.76 -33.46 61.71
C PHE A 6 3.75 -32.33 61.44
N PHE A 7 4.97 -32.42 62.01
CA PHE A 7 6.03 -31.43 61.80
C PHE A 7 6.45 -31.32 60.32
N PHE A 8 6.61 -32.44 59.61
CA PHE A 8 6.94 -32.43 58.19
C PHE A 8 5.84 -31.81 57.32
N ARG A 9 4.57 -32.08 57.64
CA ARG A 9 3.42 -31.52 56.91
C ARG A 9 3.30 -30.01 57.16
N TRP A 10 3.55 -29.57 58.39
CA TRP A 10 3.60 -28.17 58.77
C TRP A 10 4.76 -27.42 58.06
N CYS A 11 5.97 -27.99 58.03
CA CYS A 11 7.10 -27.42 57.28
C CYS A 11 6.83 -27.31 55.78
N ARG A 12 6.19 -28.31 55.15
CA ARG A 12 5.86 -28.23 53.72
C ARG A 12 4.85 -27.13 53.42
N ILE A 13 3.82 -26.96 54.26
CA ILE A 13 2.82 -25.90 54.09
C ILE A 13 3.49 -24.52 54.21
N HIS A 14 4.38 -24.33 55.18
CA HIS A 14 5.11 -23.07 55.33
C HIS A 14 6.11 -22.82 54.21
N LEU A 15 6.76 -23.86 53.68
CA LEU A 15 7.62 -23.74 52.50
C LEU A 15 6.82 -23.37 51.25
N PHE A 16 5.65 -23.98 51.03
CA PHE A 16 4.76 -23.61 49.93
C PHE A 16 4.22 -22.19 50.09
N ALA A 17 3.83 -21.79 51.30
CA ALA A 17 3.41 -20.43 51.59
C ALA A 17 4.55 -19.43 51.35
N LEU A 18 5.78 -19.75 51.74
CA LEU A 18 6.96 -18.93 51.48
C LEU A 18 7.25 -18.80 49.99
N VAL A 19 7.23 -19.89 49.23
CA VAL A 19 7.44 -19.87 47.77
C VAL A 19 6.34 -19.07 47.07
N PHE A 20 5.08 -19.21 47.51
CA PHE A 20 3.96 -18.43 47.00
C PHE A 20 4.11 -16.94 47.34
N LEU A 21 4.53 -16.61 48.57
CA LEU A 21 4.77 -15.24 48.99
C LEU A 21 5.93 -14.60 48.22
N ILE A 22 7.02 -15.34 47.98
CA ILE A 22 8.14 -14.89 47.15
C ILE A 22 7.67 -14.67 45.71
N GLY A 23 6.91 -15.60 45.14
CA GLY A 23 6.33 -15.44 43.80
C GLY A 23 5.39 -14.24 43.69
N PHE A 24 4.56 -14.01 44.71
CA PHE A 24 3.67 -12.86 44.79
C PHE A 24 4.44 -11.55 44.94
N ILE A 25 5.44 -11.49 45.83
CA ILE A 25 6.28 -10.31 46.02
C ILE A 25 7.11 -10.02 44.77
N CYS A 26 7.69 -11.04 44.12
CA CYS A 26 8.37 -10.88 42.83
C CYS A 26 7.40 -10.39 41.76
N GLY A 27 6.17 -10.91 41.72
CA GLY A 27 5.12 -10.44 40.81
C GLY A 27 4.76 -8.98 41.05
N VAL A 28 4.58 -8.58 42.31
CA VAL A 28 4.28 -7.18 42.70
C VAL A 28 5.46 -6.27 42.39
N ILE A 29 6.70 -6.68 42.67
CA ILE A 29 7.91 -5.92 42.33
C ILE A 29 8.04 -5.77 40.81
N VAL A 30 7.76 -6.81 40.04
CA VAL A 30 7.74 -6.73 38.57
C VAL A 30 6.64 -5.78 38.11
N VAL A 31 5.45 -5.82 38.69
CA VAL A 31 4.36 -4.87 38.37
C VAL A 31 4.75 -3.43 38.72
N PHE A 32 5.38 -3.19 39.87
CA PHE A 32 5.85 -1.86 40.26
C PHE A 32 7.01 -1.38 39.38
N LEU A 33 7.98 -2.23 39.05
CA LEU A 33 9.04 -1.95 38.08
C LEU A 33 8.48 -1.70 36.67
N LEU A 34 7.37 -2.33 36.28
CA LEU A 34 6.68 -2.09 35.02
C LEU A 34 5.82 -0.81 35.05
N CYS A 35 5.33 -0.39 36.23
CA CYS A 35 4.54 0.83 36.42
C CYS A 35 5.38 2.11 36.56
N ASP A 36 6.61 2.03 37.08
CA ASP A 36 7.48 3.21 37.34
C ASP A 36 8.31 3.65 36.13
N ILE A 37 8.24 2.94 35.01
CA ILE A 37 8.95 3.31 33.79
C ILE A 37 7.96 4.05 32.88
N ASP A 38 8.40 5.13 32.24
CA ASP A 38 7.79 5.79 31.06
C ASP A 38 7.42 4.83 29.88
N PHE A 39 7.54 3.52 30.11
CA PHE A 39 7.18 2.36 29.30
C PHE A 39 5.72 2.37 28.81
N LEU A 40 4.81 2.94 29.60
CA LEU A 40 3.38 3.00 29.29
C LEU A 40 2.95 4.21 28.46
N ILE A 41 3.77 5.27 28.37
CA ILE A 41 3.39 6.53 27.70
C ILE A 41 4.26 6.81 26.47
N GLY A 42 5.41 6.14 26.34
CA GLY A 42 6.20 6.12 25.10
C GLY A 42 5.58 5.25 24.02
N VAL A 43 4.32 5.51 23.63
CA VAL A 43 3.96 5.35 22.22
C VAL A 43 4.67 6.51 21.56
N ASP A 44 5.90 6.31 21.10
CA ASP A 44 6.54 7.26 20.22
C ASP A 44 5.76 7.22 18.90
N VAL A 45 4.64 7.94 18.88
CA VAL A 45 3.87 8.28 17.69
C VAL A 45 4.70 9.30 16.91
N GLN A 46 5.94 8.97 16.58
CA GLN A 46 6.53 9.47 15.35
C GLN A 46 5.91 8.67 14.20
N SER A 47 4.60 8.90 14.01
CA SER A 47 3.81 8.34 12.91
C SER A 47 4.56 8.50 11.60
N GLU A 48 5.18 9.66 11.37
CA GLU A 48 5.94 9.92 10.15
C GLU A 48 7.10 8.95 9.93
N LYS A 49 7.82 8.55 10.98
CA LYS A 49 8.94 7.61 10.87
C LYS A 49 8.44 6.18 10.65
N ILE A 50 7.39 5.78 11.38
CA ILE A 50 6.74 4.48 11.23
C ILE A 50 6.13 4.36 9.84
N ASP A 51 5.44 5.38 9.35
CA ASP A 51 4.77 5.39 8.05
C ASP A 51 5.79 5.37 6.90
N LYS A 52 6.93 6.06 7.05
CA LYS A 52 8.06 5.93 6.11
C LYS A 52 8.57 4.49 6.04
N ILE A 53 8.74 3.82 7.17
CA ILE A 53 9.20 2.42 7.20
C ILE A 53 8.14 1.48 6.62
N ARG A 54 6.88 1.59 7.05
CA ARG A 54 5.78 0.79 6.48
C ARG A 54 5.73 0.89 4.97
N THR A 55 5.95 2.10 4.45
CA THR A 55 5.88 2.30 3.00
C THR A 55 7.11 1.79 2.27
N SER A 56 8.30 1.87 2.88
CA SER A 56 9.52 1.22 2.40
C SER A 56 9.35 -0.29 2.29
N GLU A 57 8.78 -0.93 3.31
CA GLU A 57 8.59 -2.37 3.31
C GLU A 57 7.49 -2.84 2.33
N ILE A 58 6.42 -2.05 2.19
CA ILE A 58 5.43 -2.24 1.10
C ILE A 58 6.14 -2.16 -0.26
N ALA A 59 7.08 -1.23 -0.43
CA ALA A 59 7.89 -1.09 -1.64
C ALA A 59 8.86 -2.28 -1.85
N GLU A 60 9.26 -2.99 -0.81
CA GLU A 60 10.03 -4.25 -0.92
C GLU A 60 9.15 -5.49 -1.16
N GLY A 61 7.82 -5.35 -1.14
CA GLY A 61 6.88 -6.46 -1.31
C GLY A 61 6.49 -7.15 -0.01
N ASN A 62 6.87 -6.60 1.15
CA ASN A 62 6.52 -7.13 2.47
C ASN A 62 5.16 -6.55 2.90
N TYR A 63 4.10 -7.32 2.70
CA TYR A 63 2.72 -6.81 2.76
C TYR A 63 1.95 -7.10 4.06
N GLU A 64 2.51 -7.86 5.00
CA GLU A 64 1.86 -8.28 6.26
C GLU A 64 1.92 -7.21 7.40
N ILE A 65 2.20 -5.97 7.04
CA ILE A 65 2.67 -4.90 7.95
C ILE A 65 1.55 -4.04 8.52
N GLU A 66 0.32 -4.23 8.02
CA GLU A 66 -0.81 -3.34 8.25
C GLU A 66 -1.30 -3.28 9.71
N ASN A 67 -0.90 -4.25 10.55
CA ASN A 67 -1.34 -4.37 11.94
C ASN A 67 -0.22 -4.12 12.97
N TRP A 68 0.87 -3.40 12.66
CA TRP A 68 1.99 -3.30 13.61
C TRP A 68 1.91 -2.05 14.50
N THR A 69 2.08 -2.25 15.81
CA THR A 69 1.84 -1.21 16.84
C THR A 69 3.11 -0.76 17.58
N ALA A 70 4.24 -1.48 17.46
CA ALA A 70 5.50 -1.07 18.07
C ALA A 70 6.74 -1.50 17.27
N TYR A 71 7.80 -0.70 17.39
CA TYR A 71 9.09 -0.93 16.75
C TYR A 71 10.26 -0.67 17.72
N GLU A 72 11.38 -1.36 17.51
CA GLU A 72 12.65 -1.12 18.21
C GLU A 72 13.78 -1.06 17.17
N LYS A 73 14.64 -0.02 17.21
CA LYS A 73 15.75 0.12 16.26
C LYS A 73 17.07 -0.32 16.91
N LYS A 74 17.82 -1.18 16.22
CA LYS A 74 19.17 -1.60 16.62
C LYS A 74 20.10 -1.65 15.42
N GLY A 75 20.95 -0.64 15.28
CA GLY A 75 21.84 -0.50 14.12
C GLY A 75 21.07 -0.20 12.84
N ASP A 76 21.31 -0.99 11.79
CA ASP A 76 20.60 -0.97 10.50
C ASP A 76 19.35 -1.87 10.51
N ARG A 77 18.96 -2.39 11.67
CA ARG A 77 17.83 -3.31 11.81
C ARG A 77 16.71 -2.72 12.64
N LEU A 78 15.48 -2.95 12.19
CA LEU A 78 14.25 -2.59 12.86
C LEU A 78 13.51 -3.87 13.26
N PHE A 79 13.04 -3.92 14.49
CA PHE A 79 12.25 -5.03 15.02
C PHE A 79 10.81 -4.57 15.20
N PHE A 80 9.82 -5.36 14.78
CA PHE A 80 8.40 -5.00 14.86
C PHE A 80 7.55 -6.09 15.51
N CYS A 81 6.58 -5.67 16.33
CA CYS A 81 5.59 -6.56 16.94
C CYS A 81 4.26 -6.51 16.17
N ASP A 82 3.67 -7.68 15.90
CA ASP A 82 2.29 -7.79 15.41
C ASP A 82 1.31 -7.26 16.46
N GLY A 83 0.37 -6.41 16.04
CA GLY A 83 -0.57 -5.72 16.92
C GLY A 83 -2.00 -5.81 16.41
N SER A 84 -2.77 -6.78 16.89
CA SER A 84 -4.20 -6.51 17.05
C SER A 84 -4.31 -5.38 18.06
N LEU A 85 -4.89 -4.24 17.66
CA LEU A 85 -5.06 -3.01 18.46
C LEU A 85 -5.80 -3.18 19.80
N TYR A 86 -6.19 -4.41 20.15
CA TYR A 86 -6.91 -4.74 21.36
C TYR A 86 -6.06 -5.71 22.18
N GLU A 87 -5.77 -5.25 23.39
CA GLU A 87 -5.16 -5.94 24.51
C GLU A 87 -3.64 -5.82 24.60
N PHE A 88 -3.21 -5.32 25.77
CA PHE A 88 -1.89 -5.45 26.36
C PHE A 88 -1.51 -6.94 26.48
N SER A 89 -1.29 -7.61 25.35
CA SER A 89 -0.97 -9.02 25.33
C SER A 89 0.44 -9.21 25.90
N PRO A 90 0.72 -10.35 26.57
CA PRO A 90 2.06 -10.67 27.04
C PRO A 90 3.13 -10.56 25.93
N LYS A 91 2.77 -10.79 24.65
CA LYS A 91 3.66 -10.62 23.50
C LYS A 91 4.28 -9.22 23.46
N TYR A 92 3.48 -8.17 23.65
CA TYR A 92 3.95 -6.78 23.62
C TYR A 92 4.94 -6.50 24.76
N VAL A 93 4.63 -6.98 25.96
CA VAL A 93 5.50 -6.84 27.12
C VAL A 93 6.84 -7.55 26.89
N PHE A 94 6.80 -8.78 26.37
CA PHE A 94 8.03 -9.53 26.03
C PHE A 94 8.81 -8.91 24.88
N PHE A 95 8.14 -8.38 23.86
CA PHE A 95 8.77 -7.64 22.77
C PHE A 95 9.59 -6.47 23.32
N ARG A 96 9.00 -5.65 24.19
CA ARG A 96 9.69 -4.49 24.79
C ARG A 96 10.80 -4.91 25.76
N LEU A 97 10.57 -5.90 26.63
CA LEU A 97 11.60 -6.40 27.56
C LEU A 97 12.81 -7.00 26.83
N THR A 98 12.61 -7.52 25.63
CA THR A 98 13.67 -8.15 24.84
C THR A 98 14.21 -7.25 23.72
N ASN A 99 13.81 -5.97 23.68
CA ASN A 99 14.17 -5.03 22.62
C ASN A 99 13.95 -5.62 21.22
N GLY A 100 12.77 -6.23 21.02
CA GLY A 100 12.34 -6.83 19.77
C GLY A 100 12.93 -8.19 19.44
N LEU A 101 13.77 -8.79 20.30
CA LEU A 101 14.36 -10.11 20.03
C LEU A 101 13.31 -11.24 20.07
N LEU A 102 12.32 -11.13 20.96
CA LEU A 102 11.19 -12.05 21.03
C LEU A 102 9.93 -11.39 20.48
N PHE A 103 9.16 -12.15 19.70
CA PHE A 103 7.93 -11.68 19.06
C PHE A 103 8.13 -10.50 18.10
N GLY A 104 9.38 -10.11 17.83
CA GLY A 104 9.75 -9.11 16.86
C GLY A 104 10.21 -9.76 15.57
N ASN A 105 9.59 -9.39 14.45
CA ASN A 105 10.16 -9.65 13.14
C ASN A 105 11.23 -8.58 12.87
N SER A 106 12.41 -8.99 12.42
CA SER A 106 13.53 -8.08 12.17
C SER A 106 13.71 -7.80 10.68
N PHE A 107 13.87 -6.54 10.31
CA PHE A 107 14.04 -6.07 8.93
C PHE A 107 15.29 -5.22 8.84
N LYS A 108 15.92 -5.20 7.66
CA LYS A 108 17.01 -4.27 7.38
C LYS A 108 16.38 -2.97 6.90
N GLU A 109 16.88 -1.82 7.35
CA GLU A 109 16.37 -0.48 7.01
C GLU A 109 16.64 -0.12 5.53
N SER A 110 16.69 -1.10 4.61
CA SER A 110 17.11 -0.89 3.22
C SER A 110 16.26 0.19 2.57
N THR A 111 16.97 1.25 2.21
CA THR A 111 16.66 2.21 1.14
C THR A 111 15.16 2.45 0.98
N LEU A 112 14.68 3.31 1.88
CA LEU A 112 13.71 4.38 1.61
C LEU A 112 13.40 4.44 0.12
N TYR A 113 12.12 4.39 -0.26
CA TYR A 113 11.59 4.97 -1.50
C TYR A 113 12.72 5.49 -2.37
N GLU A 114 13.20 4.71 -3.35
CA GLU A 114 14.16 5.32 -4.28
C GLU A 114 13.44 6.54 -4.86
N GLU A 115 13.96 7.69 -4.45
CA GLU A 115 13.40 9.01 -4.70
C GLU A 115 13.12 9.07 -6.19
N SER A 116 11.90 9.46 -6.57
CA SER A 116 11.38 9.09 -7.88
C SER A 116 12.36 9.44 -8.99
N GLU A 117 13.06 8.44 -9.50
CA GLU A 117 14.00 8.64 -10.58
C GLU A 117 13.19 8.93 -11.84
N LYS A 118 13.75 9.75 -12.72
CA LYS A 118 13.13 10.04 -14.01
C LYS A 118 13.70 9.07 -15.03
N ASP A 119 12.82 8.41 -15.77
CA ASP A 119 13.26 7.67 -16.94
C ASP A 119 13.69 8.63 -18.06
N SER A 120 14.17 8.07 -19.17
CA SER A 120 14.54 8.83 -20.37
C SER A 120 13.38 9.65 -20.97
N GLN A 121 12.16 9.46 -20.47
CA GLN A 121 10.94 10.11 -20.90
C GLN A 121 10.36 11.04 -19.82
N GLU A 122 11.18 11.39 -18.81
CA GLU A 122 10.93 12.32 -17.71
C GLU A 122 9.85 11.92 -16.68
N TYR A 123 9.31 10.70 -16.74
CA TYR A 123 8.29 10.28 -15.78
C TYR A 123 8.94 9.82 -14.47
N PRO A 124 8.56 10.41 -13.32
CA PRO A 124 8.99 9.92 -12.02
C PRO A 124 8.41 8.52 -11.80
N TYR A 125 9.21 7.59 -11.29
CA TYR A 125 8.75 6.25 -10.92
C TYR A 125 9.13 5.88 -9.49
N MET A 126 8.53 4.82 -8.96
CA MET A 126 8.86 4.23 -7.68
C MET A 126 8.90 2.70 -7.80
N ARG A 127 9.85 2.07 -7.12
CA ARG A 127 9.91 0.60 -7.06
C ARG A 127 8.91 0.07 -6.05
N ILE A 128 8.13 -0.93 -6.45
CA ILE A 128 7.24 -1.71 -5.58
C ILE A 128 7.38 -3.18 -5.96
N GLY A 129 7.97 -3.96 -5.05
CA GLY A 129 8.39 -5.34 -5.30
C GLY A 129 9.34 -5.42 -6.50
N ASN A 130 8.94 -6.19 -7.50
CA ASN A 130 9.71 -6.44 -8.72
C ASN A 130 9.32 -5.50 -9.89
N LEU A 131 8.47 -4.51 -9.64
CA LEU A 131 7.98 -3.57 -10.65
C LEU A 131 8.39 -2.14 -10.30
N LEU A 132 8.78 -1.39 -11.31
CA LEU A 132 8.81 0.07 -11.27
C LEU A 132 7.43 0.57 -11.68
N TRP A 133 6.80 1.39 -10.85
CA TRP A 133 5.51 2.03 -11.09
C TRP A 133 5.71 3.50 -11.41
N MET A 134 5.06 4.03 -12.44
CA MET A 134 5.02 5.48 -12.62
C MET A 134 4.34 6.15 -11.41
N ALA A 135 5.00 7.15 -10.84
CA ALA A 135 4.50 7.92 -9.70
C ALA A 135 3.47 8.99 -10.12
N LYS A 136 3.35 9.24 -11.43
CA LYS A 136 2.35 10.14 -12.03
C LYS A 136 1.57 9.41 -13.12
N ASN A 137 0.35 9.89 -13.35
CA ASN A 137 -0.44 9.45 -14.48
C ASN A 137 0.20 9.92 -15.79
N LEU A 138 0.13 9.07 -16.81
CA LEU A 138 0.68 9.36 -18.13
C LEU A 138 -0.05 10.55 -18.76
N SER A 139 0.71 11.50 -19.31
CA SER A 139 0.20 12.73 -19.95
C SER A 139 0.50 12.80 -21.45
N THR A 140 1.09 11.75 -22.01
CA THR A 140 1.52 11.64 -23.41
C THR A 140 0.37 11.84 -24.39
N GLN A 141 0.49 12.81 -25.29
CA GLN A 141 -0.51 13.01 -26.33
C GLN A 141 -0.43 11.88 -27.38
N PRO A 142 -1.55 11.17 -27.68
CA PRO A 142 -1.56 10.19 -28.76
C PRO A 142 -1.25 10.84 -30.11
N LYS A 143 -0.61 10.10 -31.01
CA LYS A 143 -0.36 10.60 -32.37
C LYS A 143 -1.68 10.68 -33.10
N GLU A 144 -1.84 11.67 -33.98
CA GLU A 144 -3.09 11.89 -34.72
C GLU A 144 -3.58 10.62 -35.43
N LYS A 145 -2.65 9.85 -36.03
CA LYS A 145 -2.95 8.56 -36.68
C LYS A 145 -3.64 7.53 -35.77
N ASP A 146 -3.40 7.58 -34.46
CA ASP A 146 -3.95 6.64 -33.47
C ASP A 146 -5.36 7.08 -33.00
N LEU A 147 -5.75 8.32 -33.33
CA LEU A 147 -7.08 8.89 -33.07
C LEU A 147 -8.05 8.72 -34.25
N VAL A 148 -7.55 8.28 -35.41
CA VAL A 148 -8.35 8.07 -36.61
C VAL A 148 -9.04 6.71 -36.54
N PHE A 149 -10.35 6.69 -36.77
CA PHE A 149 -11.14 5.48 -36.93
C PHE A 149 -12.03 5.58 -38.17
N PHE A 150 -12.51 4.43 -38.64
CA PHE A 150 -13.44 4.37 -39.75
C PHE A 150 -14.87 4.24 -39.23
N ASP A 151 -15.70 5.25 -39.50
CA ASP A 151 -17.14 5.22 -39.30
C ASP A 151 -17.82 4.75 -40.60
N ALA A 152 -18.64 3.71 -40.54
CA ALA A 152 -19.26 3.14 -41.73
C ALA A 152 -20.21 4.10 -42.46
N VAL A 153 -20.73 5.13 -41.78
CA VAL A 153 -21.69 6.10 -42.32
C VAL A 153 -20.99 7.39 -42.76
N ALA A 154 -20.01 7.85 -41.99
CA ALA A 154 -19.37 9.15 -42.16
C ALA A 154 -17.92 9.09 -42.67
N GLY A 155 -17.38 7.89 -42.90
CA GLY A 155 -16.00 7.69 -43.37
C GLY A 155 -14.96 7.86 -42.25
N LEU A 156 -13.74 8.26 -42.63
CA LEU A 156 -12.65 8.48 -41.67
C LEU A 156 -12.99 9.67 -40.76
N LYS A 157 -12.98 9.43 -39.45
CA LYS A 157 -13.19 10.46 -38.42
C LYS A 157 -12.07 10.42 -37.38
N ILE A 158 -11.79 11.58 -36.80
CA ILE A 158 -10.96 11.69 -35.59
C ILE A 158 -11.90 11.55 -34.40
N MET A 159 -11.67 10.55 -33.56
CA MET A 159 -12.41 10.40 -32.31
C MET A 159 -11.60 11.01 -31.16
N PRO A 160 -12.26 11.71 -30.22
CA PRO A 160 -11.62 12.15 -28.99
C PRO A 160 -11.42 10.96 -28.04
N ARG A 161 -10.50 10.05 -28.40
CA ARG A 161 -10.13 8.84 -27.63
C ARG A 161 -9.22 9.14 -26.45
N SER A 162 -8.89 10.41 -26.28
CA SER A 162 -8.06 10.92 -25.20
C SER A 162 -8.44 12.36 -24.92
N ALA A 163 -8.44 12.73 -23.64
CA ALA A 163 -8.82 14.07 -23.20
C ALA A 163 -8.03 14.48 -21.96
N CYS A 164 -7.82 15.78 -21.81
CA CYS A 164 -7.46 16.35 -20.52
C CYS A 164 -8.73 16.65 -19.73
N LEU A 165 -8.64 16.66 -18.41
CA LEU A 165 -9.74 17.13 -17.56
C LEU A 165 -10.20 18.52 -18.02
N TYR A 166 -11.51 18.70 -18.21
CA TYR A 166 -12.15 19.90 -18.77
C TYR A 166 -11.64 20.36 -20.15
N ASN A 167 -11.04 19.47 -20.95
CA ASN A 167 -10.38 19.80 -22.21
C ASN A 167 -9.31 20.91 -22.08
N LYS A 168 -8.67 21.03 -20.91
CA LYS A 168 -7.61 22.01 -20.66
C LYS A 168 -6.25 21.32 -20.65
N GLU A 169 -5.35 21.72 -21.54
CA GLU A 169 -4.02 21.10 -21.64
C GLU A 169 -3.21 21.23 -20.33
N SER A 170 -3.38 22.33 -19.59
CA SER A 170 -2.79 22.51 -18.27
C SER A 170 -3.16 21.40 -17.28
N ASN A 171 -4.36 20.82 -17.44
CA ASN A 171 -4.82 19.74 -16.59
C ASN A 171 -4.18 18.40 -16.95
N CYS A 172 -3.75 18.19 -18.19
CA CYS A 172 -2.98 17.00 -18.55
C CYS A 172 -1.62 16.95 -17.83
N GLY A 173 -0.96 18.10 -17.62
CA GLY A 173 0.28 18.15 -16.85
C GLY A 173 0.09 17.92 -15.35
N LYS A 174 -1.09 18.27 -14.83
CA LYS A 174 -1.44 18.20 -13.40
C LYS A 174 -2.00 16.82 -13.01
N TYR A 175 -3.05 16.37 -13.70
CA TYR A 175 -3.80 15.15 -13.41
C TYR A 175 -3.36 13.92 -14.23
N GLY A 176 -2.57 14.15 -15.28
CA GLY A 176 -2.42 13.21 -16.38
C GLY A 176 -3.51 13.37 -17.43
N ARG A 177 -3.37 12.60 -18.50
CA ARG A 177 -4.30 12.57 -19.63
C ARG A 177 -5.16 11.31 -19.51
N PHE A 178 -6.42 11.41 -19.92
CA PHE A 178 -7.29 10.24 -20.02
C PHE A 178 -7.16 9.60 -21.38
N TYR A 179 -7.30 8.28 -21.43
CA TYR A 179 -7.23 7.47 -22.64
C TYR A 179 -8.38 6.46 -22.63
N ASP A 180 -8.84 6.07 -23.81
CA ASP A 180 -9.64 4.85 -23.91
C ASP A 180 -8.77 3.62 -23.73
N TYR A 181 -9.41 2.47 -23.55
CA TYR A 181 -8.71 1.23 -23.25
C TYR A 181 -7.71 0.82 -24.35
N SER A 182 -8.11 0.92 -25.62
CA SER A 182 -7.22 0.50 -26.72
C SER A 182 -5.95 1.34 -26.83
N LEU A 183 -6.04 2.65 -26.54
CA LEU A 183 -4.89 3.52 -26.47
C LEU A 183 -4.07 3.17 -25.23
N ALA A 184 -4.71 2.93 -24.09
CA ALA A 184 -4.03 2.55 -22.86
C ALA A 184 -3.12 1.33 -23.02
N LEU A 185 -3.52 0.35 -23.84
CA LEU A 185 -2.73 -0.85 -24.15
C LEU A 185 -1.41 -0.57 -24.88
N SER A 186 -1.28 0.57 -25.56
CA SER A 186 -0.14 0.87 -26.44
C SER A 186 0.54 2.21 -26.19
N ILE A 187 -0.03 3.06 -25.33
CA ILE A 187 0.47 4.42 -25.10
C ILE A 187 1.65 4.48 -24.11
N CYS A 188 1.85 3.42 -23.33
CA CYS A 188 2.99 3.34 -22.43
C CYS A 188 4.31 3.41 -23.24
N PRO A 189 5.30 4.17 -22.77
CA PRO A 189 6.67 4.17 -23.28
C PRO A 189 7.29 2.81 -23.57
N ASP A 190 8.32 2.78 -24.43
CA ASP A 190 9.07 1.55 -24.71
C ASP A 190 9.65 0.94 -23.42
N GLY A 191 9.39 -0.35 -23.21
CA GLY A 191 9.78 -1.09 -22.01
C GLY A 191 8.88 -0.88 -20.80
N TRP A 192 7.87 0.00 -20.90
CA TRP A 192 6.78 0.12 -19.95
C TRP A 192 5.52 -0.54 -20.52
N ARG A 193 4.65 -1.01 -19.63
CA ARG A 193 3.36 -1.62 -20.00
C ARG A 193 2.27 -1.20 -19.02
N LEU A 194 1.04 -1.47 -19.38
CA LEU A 194 -0.07 -1.36 -18.45
C LEU A 194 0.07 -2.43 -17.34
N PRO A 195 -0.27 -2.13 -16.07
CA PRO A 195 -0.17 -3.09 -14.98
C PRO A 195 -1.32 -4.08 -15.05
N LYS A 196 -1.08 -5.32 -14.64
CA LYS A 196 -2.10 -6.38 -14.61
C LYS A 196 -2.98 -6.26 -13.38
N ASN A 197 -4.12 -6.94 -13.41
CA ASN A 197 -5.06 -6.97 -12.28
C ASN A 197 -4.42 -7.52 -11.00
N GLU A 198 -3.57 -8.54 -11.11
CA GLU A 198 -2.89 -9.13 -9.96
C GLU A 198 -1.89 -8.16 -9.35
N GLU A 199 -1.20 -7.37 -10.17
CA GLU A 199 -0.22 -6.36 -9.74
C GLU A 199 -0.92 -5.23 -9.00
N TRP A 200 -2.05 -4.77 -9.55
CA TRP A 200 -2.96 -3.84 -8.91
C TRP A 200 -3.49 -4.41 -7.58
N ALA A 201 -3.89 -5.67 -7.53
CA ALA A 201 -4.35 -6.32 -6.32
C ALA A 201 -3.28 -6.35 -5.21
N THR A 202 -1.99 -6.41 -5.55
CA THR A 202 -0.91 -6.29 -4.55
C THR A 202 -0.90 -4.94 -3.83
N LEU A 203 -1.46 -3.89 -4.43
CA LEU A 203 -1.53 -2.55 -3.86
C LEU A 203 -2.78 -2.30 -3.00
N LYS A 204 -3.73 -3.24 -2.94
CA LYS A 204 -4.96 -3.11 -2.15
C LYS A 204 -4.64 -2.78 -0.68
N GLY A 205 -5.29 -1.74 -0.14
CA GLY A 205 -5.06 -1.24 1.24
C GLY A 205 -3.81 -0.35 1.42
N LYS A 206 -3.01 -0.19 0.36
CA LYS A 206 -1.71 0.49 0.38
C LYS A 206 -1.66 1.74 -0.50
N VAL A 207 -2.59 1.88 -1.45
CA VAL A 207 -2.58 2.96 -2.44
C VAL A 207 -2.56 4.36 -1.81
N GLY A 208 -3.39 4.62 -0.78
CA GLY A 208 -3.34 5.87 -0.02
C GLY A 208 -2.05 6.12 0.73
N LYS A 209 -1.54 5.08 1.40
CA LYS A 209 -0.29 5.14 2.17
C LYS A 209 0.92 5.40 1.27
N LEU A 210 0.90 4.86 0.06
CA LEU A 210 1.93 5.05 -0.96
C LEU A 210 1.94 6.47 -1.55
N LYS A 211 1.00 7.36 -1.18
CA LYS A 211 0.75 8.64 -1.86
C LYS A 211 0.65 8.44 -3.37
N PHE A 212 0.08 7.29 -3.76
CA PHE A 212 0.00 6.88 -5.15
C PHE A 212 -0.87 7.86 -5.95
N VAL A 213 -1.82 8.48 -5.26
CA VAL A 213 -2.66 9.55 -5.77
C VAL A 213 -2.32 10.84 -5.06
N ASN A 214 -1.70 11.76 -5.78
CA ASN A 214 -1.59 13.13 -5.30
C ASN A 214 -2.86 13.92 -5.60
N GLU A 215 -3.58 13.56 -6.66
CA GLU A 215 -4.79 14.26 -7.10
C GLU A 215 -5.79 13.30 -7.76
N PHE A 216 -7.04 13.38 -7.33
CA PHE A 216 -8.16 12.56 -7.80
C PHE A 216 -8.73 13.12 -9.10
N ALA A 217 -8.30 12.57 -10.24
CA ALA A 217 -8.72 13.02 -11.56
C ALA A 217 -10.13 12.53 -11.96
N GLY A 218 -10.65 11.48 -11.32
CA GLY A 218 -11.89 10.82 -11.71
C GLY A 218 -11.72 10.01 -13.01
N PHE A 219 -12.75 10.06 -13.85
CA PHE A 219 -12.76 9.54 -15.21
C PHE A 219 -13.72 10.33 -16.10
N CYS A 220 -13.61 10.12 -17.41
CA CYS A 220 -14.60 10.62 -18.36
C CYS A 220 -15.52 9.49 -18.79
N ARG A 221 -16.82 9.75 -18.95
CA ARG A 221 -17.77 8.82 -19.57
C ARG A 221 -18.61 9.56 -20.59
N LYS A 222 -19.00 8.92 -21.70
CA LYS A 222 -19.99 9.51 -22.61
C LYS A 222 -21.39 9.42 -22.01
N ASN A 223 -22.14 10.52 -22.09
CA ASN A 223 -23.58 10.51 -21.84
C ASN A 223 -24.36 9.95 -23.05
N ASP A 224 -25.69 9.89 -22.95
CA ASP A 224 -26.58 9.41 -24.02
C ASP A 224 -26.46 10.19 -25.33
N SER A 225 -25.93 11.42 -25.27
CA SER A 225 -25.65 12.26 -26.44
C SER A 225 -24.24 12.07 -27.02
N GLY A 226 -23.45 11.13 -26.47
CA GLY A 226 -22.09 10.84 -26.92
C GLY A 226 -21.04 11.87 -26.49
N ILE A 227 -21.37 12.75 -25.54
CA ILE A 227 -20.48 13.80 -25.03
C ILE A 227 -19.80 13.32 -23.75
N TYR A 228 -18.48 13.57 -23.64
CA TYR A 228 -17.74 13.26 -22.42
C TYR A 228 -18.14 14.15 -21.25
N GLU A 229 -18.53 13.50 -20.17
CA GLU A 229 -18.77 14.07 -18.86
C GLU A 229 -17.72 13.57 -17.88
N TYR A 230 -17.30 14.45 -16.97
CA TYR A 230 -16.29 14.14 -15.95
C TYR A 230 -16.99 13.65 -14.69
N VAL A 231 -16.57 12.49 -14.20
CA VAL A 231 -17.21 11.79 -13.08
C VAL A 231 -16.17 11.56 -11.98
N HIS A 232 -16.57 11.77 -10.72
CA HIS A 232 -15.73 11.62 -9.53
C HIS A 232 -14.42 12.46 -9.50
N GLU A 233 -14.42 13.62 -10.16
CA GLU A 233 -13.32 14.59 -9.99
C GLU A 233 -13.19 14.97 -8.51
N GLY A 234 -11.96 15.03 -8.01
CA GLY A 234 -11.65 15.41 -6.63
C GLY A 234 -11.97 14.34 -5.58
N THR A 235 -12.65 13.25 -5.96
CA THR A 235 -13.14 12.21 -5.03
C THR A 235 -12.66 10.82 -5.37
N ALA A 236 -12.33 10.53 -6.64
CA ALA A 236 -11.77 9.23 -7.01
C ALA A 236 -10.67 9.33 -8.07
N ALA A 237 -9.86 8.28 -8.13
CA ALA A 237 -8.85 8.07 -9.15
C ALA A 237 -9.12 6.72 -9.81
N THR A 238 -9.01 6.70 -11.13
CA THR A 238 -9.25 5.48 -11.89
C THR A 238 -8.17 5.23 -12.92
N TRP A 239 -7.84 3.96 -13.11
CA TRP A 239 -6.83 3.54 -14.07
C TRP A 239 -7.27 2.33 -14.88
N TRP A 240 -6.72 2.22 -16.09
CA TRP A 240 -6.78 0.99 -16.85
C TRP A 240 -5.83 -0.07 -16.30
N SER A 241 -6.16 -1.33 -16.55
CA SER A 241 -5.37 -2.51 -16.21
C SER A 241 -5.29 -3.50 -17.39
N ASP A 242 -4.15 -4.17 -17.52
CA ASP A 242 -3.86 -5.22 -18.50
C ASP A 242 -4.37 -6.57 -18.01
N GLY A 243 -5.68 -6.77 -18.06
CA GLY A 243 -6.25 -8.08 -17.77
C GLY A 243 -7.76 -8.09 -17.97
N PRO A 244 -8.36 -9.23 -18.36
CA PRO A 244 -9.80 -9.45 -18.22
C PRO A 244 -10.13 -9.95 -16.81
N VAL A 245 -11.22 -9.48 -16.19
CA VAL A 245 -11.75 -9.99 -14.91
C VAL A 245 -12.64 -11.24 -15.09
N ASN A 246 -12.45 -11.97 -16.20
CA ASN A 246 -13.36 -12.97 -16.79
C ASN A 246 -14.35 -12.33 -17.76
N THR A 247 -14.46 -12.94 -18.96
CA THR A 247 -15.47 -12.71 -20.00
C THR A 247 -15.62 -11.27 -20.51
N ASP A 248 -15.16 -11.01 -21.74
CA ASP A 248 -15.49 -9.84 -22.61
C ASP A 248 -15.30 -8.41 -22.08
N GLU A 249 -14.92 -8.22 -20.81
CA GLU A 249 -14.82 -6.93 -20.13
C GLU A 249 -13.35 -6.48 -19.93
N ASP A 250 -13.11 -5.17 -20.02
CA ASP A 250 -11.84 -4.52 -19.76
C ASP A 250 -11.72 -4.20 -18.26
N SER A 251 -10.52 -4.17 -17.69
CA SER A 251 -10.37 -3.94 -16.25
C SER A 251 -10.05 -2.50 -15.89
N GLY A 252 -10.91 -1.93 -15.05
CA GLY A 252 -10.75 -0.64 -14.41
C GLY A 252 -10.36 -0.80 -12.94
N ILE A 253 -9.51 0.10 -12.46
CA ILE A 253 -9.18 0.26 -11.05
C ILE A 253 -9.91 1.49 -10.54
N PHE A 254 -10.60 1.37 -9.41
CA PHE A 254 -11.23 2.50 -8.72
C PHE A 254 -10.65 2.64 -7.33
N LEU A 255 -10.23 3.87 -7.01
CA LEU A 255 -9.84 4.28 -5.67
C LEU A 255 -10.59 5.57 -5.32
N ASP A 256 -11.32 5.58 -4.21
CA ASP A 256 -11.91 6.81 -3.67
C ASP A 256 -11.11 7.44 -2.53
N ASP A 257 -11.54 8.63 -2.12
CA ASP A 257 -10.99 9.42 -1.01
C ASP A 257 -11.15 8.78 0.37
N SER A 258 -12.05 7.81 0.51
CA SER A 258 -12.16 6.92 1.68
C SER A 258 -11.20 5.74 1.64
N GLU A 259 -10.26 5.71 0.69
CA GLU A 259 -9.26 4.66 0.48
C GLU A 259 -9.87 3.30 0.15
N PHE A 260 -11.13 3.26 -0.29
CA PHE A 260 -11.71 2.02 -0.81
C PHE A 260 -11.13 1.73 -2.19
N TYR A 261 -10.49 0.57 -2.26
CA TYR A 261 -9.86 0.06 -3.45
C TYR A 261 -10.63 -1.17 -3.95
N TYR A 262 -11.08 -1.13 -5.20
CA TYR A 262 -11.61 -2.30 -5.88
C TYR A 262 -11.26 -2.31 -7.36
N ILE A 263 -11.09 -3.53 -7.87
CA ILE A 263 -10.94 -3.82 -9.28
C ILE A 263 -12.34 -4.16 -9.79
N TYR A 264 -12.76 -3.52 -10.86
CA TYR A 264 -14.04 -3.79 -11.49
C TYR A 264 -13.82 -3.96 -12.99
N ALA A 265 -14.74 -4.71 -13.57
CA ALA A 265 -14.80 -4.91 -14.99
C ALA A 265 -15.69 -3.82 -15.61
N GLU A 266 -15.25 -3.25 -16.71
CA GLU A 266 -16.01 -2.28 -17.49
C GLU A 266 -16.18 -2.85 -18.90
N ASN A 267 -17.40 -2.76 -19.43
CA ASN A 267 -17.68 -3.25 -20.77
C ASN A 267 -16.96 -2.40 -21.82
N LYS A 268 -16.43 -3.06 -22.86
CA LYS A 268 -15.80 -2.43 -24.04
C LYS A 268 -16.68 -1.38 -24.73
N ASP A 269 -17.99 -1.48 -24.54
CA ASP A 269 -19.00 -0.61 -25.14
C ASP A 269 -19.18 0.72 -24.39
N ASP A 270 -18.70 0.82 -23.15
CA ASP A 270 -18.64 2.09 -22.43
C ASP A 270 -17.40 2.85 -22.91
N PHE A 271 -17.60 3.90 -23.70
CA PHE A 271 -16.55 4.84 -24.09
C PHE A 271 -16.10 5.67 -22.88
N SER A 272 -15.55 5.04 -21.84
CA SER A 272 -14.92 5.71 -20.73
C SER A 272 -13.48 6.08 -21.09
N LEU A 273 -13.00 7.19 -20.55
CA LEU A 273 -11.58 7.54 -20.59
C LEU A 273 -11.06 7.54 -19.17
N ARG A 274 -9.97 6.80 -18.93
CA ARG A 274 -9.34 6.67 -17.61
C ARG A 274 -7.88 7.04 -17.67
N SER A 275 -7.31 7.26 -16.49
CA SER A 275 -5.89 7.55 -16.40
C SER A 275 -5.10 6.30 -16.75
N VAL A 276 -3.89 6.48 -17.26
CA VAL A 276 -2.94 5.38 -17.48
C VAL A 276 -1.78 5.57 -16.52
N ARG A 277 -1.35 4.47 -15.90
CA ARG A 277 -0.15 4.42 -15.08
C ARG A 277 0.62 3.17 -15.47
N CYS A 278 1.79 3.36 -16.03
CA CYS A 278 2.55 2.24 -16.56
C CYS A 278 3.45 1.63 -15.47
N VAL A 279 3.76 0.36 -15.66
CA VAL A 279 4.77 -0.39 -14.90
C VAL A 279 5.86 -0.92 -15.81
N LYS A 280 7.02 -1.17 -15.24
CA LYS A 280 8.16 -1.78 -15.92
C LYS A 280 8.78 -2.84 -15.03
N GLU A 281 9.06 -3.99 -15.62
CA GLU A 281 9.75 -5.09 -14.93
C GLU A 281 11.20 -4.68 -14.64
N VAL A 282 11.65 -4.93 -13.41
CA VAL A 282 13.07 -4.82 -13.08
C VAL A 282 13.74 -6.10 -13.57
N SER A 283 14.36 -6.08 -14.75
CA SER A 283 15.26 -7.17 -15.16
C SER A 283 16.38 -7.25 -14.13
N ASP A 284 16.60 -8.42 -13.51
CA ASP A 284 17.60 -8.69 -12.46
C ASP A 284 18.90 -7.89 -12.66
N PHE A 285 18.98 -6.69 -12.10
CA PHE A 285 20.25 -6.06 -11.78
C PHE A 285 20.66 -6.66 -10.43
N PRO A 286 21.91 -7.14 -10.28
CA PRO A 286 22.29 -7.93 -9.12
C PRO A 286 22.00 -7.11 -7.86
N MET A 287 21.23 -7.70 -6.94
CA MET A 287 21.16 -7.22 -5.57
C MET A 287 22.60 -7.05 -5.10
N ARG A 288 23.01 -5.80 -4.84
CA ARG A 288 24.31 -5.50 -4.23
C ARG A 288 24.26 -5.76 -2.74
#